data_AF-A0A951KE99-F1
#
_entry.id   AF-A0A951KE99-F1
#
_cell.length_a   1.000
_cell.length_b   1.000
_cell.length_c   1.000
_cell.angle_alpha   90.00
_cell.angle_beta   90.00
_cell.angle_gamma   90.00
#
_symmetry.space_group_name_H-M   'P 1'
#
loop_
_entity.id
_entity.type
_entity.pdbx_description
1 polymer ?
#
loop_
_entity_poly.entity_id
_entity_poly.type
_entity_poly.pdbx_seq_one_letter_code
_entity_poly.pdbx_strand_id
1 'polypeptide(L)' 'MTPGGNRLFGPLDPAADAGYEAPPPRVGFFTDTSICIGCKACEVACKEWNGVPDDGLDLLGMSYDNTGALGADTWRHVA' A
#
# COMPACT_ATOMS: atom_id res chain seq x y z
N MET A 1 2.09 -23.18 -24.04
CA MET A 1 1.79 -23.76 -22.71
C MET A 1 3.09 -24.21 -22.07
N THR A 2 3.73 -23.37 -21.26
CA THR A 2 4.73 -23.84 -20.29
C THR A 2 4.11 -23.63 -18.91
N PRO A 3 4.01 -24.66 -18.06
CA PRO A 3 3.42 -24.52 -16.74
C PRO A 3 4.33 -23.61 -15.90
N GLY A 4 3.77 -22.55 -15.34
CA GLY A 4 4.47 -21.60 -14.48
C GLY A 4 4.91 -22.28 -13.18
N GLY A 5 6.12 -22.83 -13.17
CA GLY A 5 6.83 -23.16 -11.93
C GLY A 5 7.35 -21.86 -11.31
N ASN A 6 7.05 -21.64 -10.04
CA ASN A 6 7.52 -20.50 -9.24
C ASN A 6 9.04 -20.30 -9.43
N ARG A 7 9.45 -19.17 -10.02
CA ARG A 7 10.87 -18.84 -10.29
C ARG A 7 11.35 -17.78 -9.32
N LEU A 8 12.52 -17.99 -8.71
CA LEU A 8 13.10 -17.07 -7.71
C LEU A 8 14.03 -16.02 -8.32
N PHE A 9 14.45 -16.16 -9.58
CA PHE A 9 15.39 -15.25 -10.25
C PHE A 9 15.18 -15.23 -11.78
N GLY A 10 15.70 -14.17 -12.42
CA GLY A 10 15.63 -13.93 -13.87
C GLY A 10 14.65 -12.83 -14.26
N PRO A 11 14.52 -12.49 -15.56
CA PRO A 11 13.49 -11.58 -16.04
C PRO A 11 12.11 -12.16 -15.73
N LEU A 12 11.38 -11.52 -14.82
CA LEU A 12 9.99 -11.85 -14.49
C LEU A 12 9.05 -10.93 -15.24
N ASP A 13 7.86 -11.43 -15.57
CA ASP A 13 6.75 -10.58 -15.97
C ASP A 13 5.67 -10.66 -14.89
N PRO A 14 5.79 -9.85 -13.80
CA PRO A 14 4.89 -9.95 -12.65
C PRO A 14 3.40 -9.90 -12.97
N ALA A 15 3.01 -9.24 -14.06
CA ALA A 15 1.61 -9.11 -14.42
C ALA A 15 1.10 -10.44 -15.02
N ALA A 16 1.80 -10.98 -16.01
CA ALA A 16 1.48 -12.29 -16.58
C ALA A 16 1.62 -13.42 -15.54
N ASP A 17 2.68 -13.39 -14.73
CA ASP A 17 2.94 -14.37 -13.69
C ASP A 17 1.87 -14.35 -12.57
N ALA A 18 1.24 -13.21 -12.31
CA ALA A 18 0.11 -13.06 -11.38
C ALA A 18 -1.26 -13.39 -11.99
N GLY A 19 -1.31 -13.82 -13.26
CA GLY A 19 -2.55 -14.23 -13.94
C GLY A 19 -3.32 -13.10 -14.64
N TYR A 20 -2.72 -11.93 -14.87
CA TYR A 20 -3.34 -10.91 -15.71
C TYR A 20 -3.19 -11.29 -17.20
N GLU A 21 -4.30 -11.61 -17.86
CA GLU A 21 -4.31 -11.98 -19.29
C GLU A 21 -3.99 -10.80 -20.22
N ALA A 22 -4.44 -9.59 -19.84
CA ALA A 22 -4.23 -8.35 -20.59
C ALA A 22 -3.97 -7.18 -19.62
N PRO A 23 -2.77 -7.09 -19.03
CA PRO A 23 -2.49 -6.06 -18.05
C PRO A 23 -2.43 -4.67 -18.70
N PRO A 24 -2.91 -3.62 -17.99
CA PRO A 24 -2.70 -2.25 -18.44
C PRO A 24 -1.20 -1.89 -18.46
N PRO A 25 -0.82 -0.76 -19.10
CA PRO A 25 0.53 -0.24 -19.01
C PRO A 25 1.01 -0.14 -17.55
N ARG A 26 2.27 -0.53 -17.32
CA ARG A 26 2.86 -0.53 -15.97
C ARG A 26 2.95 0.89 -15.43
N VAL A 27 2.48 1.06 -14.19
CA VAL A 27 2.61 2.29 -13.41
C VAL A 27 3.46 2.02 -12.17
N GLY A 28 4.08 3.07 -11.63
CA GLY A 28 4.88 3.00 -10.41
C GLY A 28 4.60 4.21 -9.52
N PHE A 29 4.68 4.00 -8.21
CA PHE A 29 4.57 5.04 -7.20
C PHE A 29 5.83 5.04 -6.35
N PHE A 30 6.56 6.16 -6.32
CA PHE A 30 7.78 6.31 -5.54
C PHE A 30 7.51 7.23 -4.35
N THR A 31 7.73 6.72 -3.15
CA THR A 31 7.68 7.51 -1.91
C THR A 31 9.09 7.84 -1.47
N ASP A 32 9.49 9.09 -1.60
CA ASP A 32 10.78 9.57 -1.11
C ASP A 32 10.69 9.88 0.40
N THR A 33 11.26 8.99 1.21
CA THR A 33 11.26 9.13 2.66
C THR A 33 12.23 10.21 3.17
N SER A 34 13.15 10.69 2.33
CA SER A 34 14.10 11.74 2.74
C SER A 34 13.45 13.12 2.88
N ILE A 35 12.29 13.33 2.22
CA ILE A 35 11.50 14.56 2.29
C ILE A 35 10.17 14.38 3.05
N CYS A 36 9.89 13.16 3.51
CA CYS A 36 8.67 12.87 4.25
C CYS A 36 8.70 13.56 5.63
N ILE A 37 7.69 14.37 5.92
CA ILE A 37 7.59 15.10 7.20
C ILE A 37 6.65 14.43 8.22
N GLY A 38 6.15 13.23 7.93
CA GLY A 38 5.27 12.50 8.84
C GLY A 38 3.88 13.12 9.08
N CYS A 39 3.35 13.92 8.15
CA CYS A 39 2.10 14.67 8.37
C CYS A 39 0.80 13.82 8.38
N LYS A 40 0.88 12.52 8.06
CA LYS A 40 -0.28 11.60 7.93
C LYS A 40 -1.37 12.00 6.92
N ALA A 41 -1.16 13.04 6.11
CA ALA A 41 -2.14 13.46 5.09
C ALA A 41 -2.44 12.36 4.07
N CYS A 42 -1.48 11.47 3.82
CA CYS A 42 -1.67 10.35 2.92
C CYS A 42 -2.58 9.24 3.48
N GLU A 43 -2.71 9.13 4.81
CA GLU A 43 -3.69 8.24 5.45
C GLU A 43 -5.10 8.82 5.29
N VAL A 44 -5.27 10.12 5.60
CA VAL A 44 -6.54 10.84 5.49
C VAL A 44 -7.06 10.84 4.04
N ALA A 45 -6.20 11.17 3.08
CA ALA A 45 -6.58 11.20 1.66
C ALA A 45 -6.99 9.81 1.13
N CYS A 46 -6.38 8.74 1.64
CA CYS A 46 -6.75 7.37 1.26
C CYS A 46 -8.17 7.05 1.71
N LYS A 47 -8.52 7.39 2.95
CA LYS A 47 -9.87 7.21 3.49
C LYS A 47 -10.88 8.07 2.75
N GLU A 48 -10.60 9.35 2.57
CA GLU A 48 -11.50 10.30 1.89
C GLU A 48 -11.84 9.84 0.47
N TRP A 49 -10.82 9.51 -0.33
CA TRP A 49 -11.02 9.12 -1.73
C TRP A 49 -11.80 7.81 -1.88
N ASN A 50 -11.54 6.84 -1.03
CA ASN A 50 -12.12 5.50 -1.15
C ASN A 50 -13.37 5.31 -0.27
N GLY A 51 -13.78 6.32 0.49
CA GLY A 51 -14.92 6.21 1.43
C GLY A 51 -14.68 5.17 2.52
N VAL A 52 -13.44 4.97 2.94
CA VAL A 52 -13.09 4.01 3.99
C VAL A 52 -13.58 4.55 5.34
N PRO A 53 -14.24 3.73 6.19
CA PRO A 53 -14.67 4.14 7.51
C PRO A 53 -13.54 4.74 8.37
N ASP A 54 -13.92 5.64 9.27
CA ASP A 54 -13.01 6.13 10.29
C ASP A 54 -12.89 5.13 11.45
N ASP A 55 -11.69 5.00 12.00
CA ASP A 55 -11.39 4.07 13.10
C ASP A 55 -11.54 4.76 14.48
N GLY A 56 -11.79 6.08 14.48
CA GLY A 56 -11.82 6.93 15.67
C GLY A 56 -10.50 7.69 15.90
N LEU A 57 -10.49 8.54 16.93
CA LEU A 57 -9.33 9.39 17.30
C LEU A 57 -8.71 8.94 18.63
N ASP A 58 -8.25 7.69 18.68
CA ASP A 58 -7.59 7.15 19.85
C ASP A 58 -6.11 7.56 19.89
N LEU A 59 -5.73 8.31 20.93
CA LEU A 59 -4.34 8.69 21.18
C LEU A 59 -3.65 7.62 22.03
N LEU A 60 -2.82 6.78 21.39
CA LEU A 60 -2.26 5.59 22.03
C LEU A 60 -1.18 5.91 23.09
N GLY A 61 -0.60 7.11 23.05
CA GLY A 61 0.42 7.56 24.02
C GLY A 61 1.77 6.86 23.91
N MET A 62 1.94 5.93 22.97
CA MET A 62 3.18 5.16 22.76
C MET A 62 4.08 5.77 21.68
N SER A 63 3.49 6.46 20.70
CA SER A 63 4.20 7.15 19.62
C SER A 63 3.29 8.20 18.95
N TYR A 64 3.79 8.89 17.91
CA TYR A 64 2.94 9.72 17.04
C TYR A 64 2.15 8.90 16.02
N ASP A 65 2.46 7.61 15.89
CA ASP A 65 1.63 6.68 15.14
C ASP A 65 0.43 6.24 15.99
N ASN A 66 -0.74 6.81 15.66
CA ASN A 66 -2.03 6.43 16.24
C ASN A 66 -2.80 5.43 15.35
N THR A 67 -2.21 4.97 14.25
CA THR A 67 -2.83 4.00 13.34
C THR A 67 -2.88 2.61 13.98
N GLY A 68 -1.89 2.27 14.81
CA GLY A 68 -1.83 1.00 15.54
C GLY A 68 -1.52 -0.20 14.63
N ALA A 69 -2.47 -0.59 13.79
CA ALA A 69 -2.32 -1.69 12.83
C ALA A 69 -3.07 -1.41 11.52
N LEU A 70 -2.55 -1.96 10.41
CA LEU A 70 -3.29 -1.98 9.14
C LEU A 70 -4.46 -2.97 9.22
N GLY A 71 -5.56 -2.65 8.55
CA GLY A 71 -6.80 -3.42 8.62
C GLY A 71 -7.75 -3.16 7.46
N ALA A 72 -8.97 -3.69 7.56
CA ALA A 72 -10.00 -3.53 6.54
C ALA A 72 -10.40 -2.06 6.32
N ASP A 73 -10.26 -1.23 7.34
CA ASP A 73 -10.59 0.19 7.32
C ASP A 73 -9.33 1.09 7.36
N THR A 74 -8.13 0.49 7.33
CA THR A 74 -6.86 1.21 7.51
C THR A 74 -5.80 0.69 6.53
N TRP A 75 -5.76 1.25 5.32
CA TRP A 75 -4.95 0.70 4.20
C TRP A 75 -3.56 1.32 4.09
N ARG A 76 -3.36 2.45 4.75
CA ARG A 76 -2.11 3.20 4.73
C ARG A 76 -1.77 3.68 6.13
N HIS A 77 -0.49 3.69 6.44
CA HIS A 77 0.05 4.15 7.71
C HIS A 77 1.35 4.92 7.50
N VAL A 78 1.67 5.75 8.48
CA VAL A 78 2.94 6.45 8.67
C VAL A 78 3.42 6.08 10.06
N ALA A 79 4.54 5.36 10.12
CA ALA A 79 5.25 4.99 11.34
C ALA A 79 6.24 6.08 11.77
#